data_AF-A0A957WUZ3-F1
#
_entry.id   AF-A0A957WUZ3-F1
#
_cell.length_a   1.000
_cell.length_b   1.000
_cell.length_c   1.000
_cell.angle_alpha   90.00
_cell.angle_beta   90.00
_cell.angle_gamma   90.00
#
_symmetry.space_group_name_H-M   'P 1'
#
loop_
_entity.id
_entity.type
_entity.pdbx_description
1 polymer ?
#
loop_
_entity_poly.entity_id
_entity_poly.type
_entity_poly.pdbx_seq_one_letter_code
_entity_poly.pdbx_strand_id
1 'polypeptide(L)'
;YRNWRPPADGTLPWRVQPAIAGGGLFVDLASHTFDYLDYFLGPVVQVEGHAANVAGHYAAEDTVVCSFAFASGVHGVGLWNFASYGDLDQTEIIGTKGKVTFSSFGTEPICLTTADGITEFPEPTPAHVQQPLIQTIVDELNGQGECPSTGESAARTNWVMDQLLQGYYQ
;
A
#
# COMPACT_ATOMS: atom_id res chain seq x y z
N TYR A 1 3.10 -4.19 8.46
CA TYR A 1 3.82 -5.26 9.16
C TYR A 1 3.10 -6.58 8.97
N ARG A 2 3.82 -7.65 8.62
CA ARG A 2 3.31 -9.02 8.66
C ARG A 2 4.43 -9.97 9.08
N ASN A 3 4.12 -11.02 9.84
CA ASN A 3 5.08 -12.08 10.15
C ASN A 3 4.97 -13.19 9.09
N TRP A 4 5.57 -12.98 7.92
CA TRP A 4 5.53 -14.01 6.88
C TRP A 4 6.55 -15.11 7.15
N ARG A 5 6.14 -16.37 6.96
CA ARG A 5 7.00 -17.55 7.11
C ARG A 5 6.97 -18.43 5.87
N PRO A 6 8.11 -19.04 5.49
CA PRO A 6 8.13 -19.96 4.37
C PRO A 6 7.26 -21.19 4.66
N PRO A 7 6.64 -21.77 3.62
CA PRO A 7 5.95 -23.05 3.74
C PRO A 7 6.87 -24.15 4.29
N ALA A 8 6.28 -25.08 5.04
CA ALA A 8 7.04 -26.15 5.71
C ALA A 8 7.74 -27.12 4.74
N ASP A 9 7.27 -27.21 3.49
CA ASP A 9 7.86 -28.02 2.44
C ASP A 9 9.02 -27.32 1.71
N GLY A 10 9.32 -26.06 2.06
CA GLY A 10 10.36 -25.25 1.43
C GLY A 10 9.98 -24.69 0.05
N THR A 11 8.78 -24.97 -0.46
CA THR A 11 8.34 -24.49 -1.76
C THR A 11 7.91 -23.03 -1.66
N LEU A 12 8.77 -22.11 -2.10
CA LEU A 12 8.46 -20.68 -2.04
C LEU A 12 7.35 -20.31 -3.05
N PRO A 13 6.32 -19.54 -2.64
CA PRO A 13 5.31 -19.04 -3.56
C PRO A 13 5.90 -18.04 -4.55
N TRP A 14 5.29 -17.90 -5.73
CA TRP A 14 5.78 -17.00 -6.78
C TRP A 14 5.91 -15.54 -6.33
N ARG A 15 5.09 -15.10 -5.37
CA ARG A 15 5.09 -13.73 -4.81
C ARG A 15 6.38 -13.31 -4.10
N VAL A 16 7.23 -14.25 -3.73
CA VAL A 16 8.55 -13.97 -3.12
C VAL A 16 9.71 -14.38 -4.02
N GLN A 17 9.42 -14.63 -5.30
CA GLN A 17 10.40 -14.95 -6.34
C GLN A 17 10.54 -13.73 -7.28
N PRO A 18 11.58 -12.88 -7.10
CA PRO A 18 11.71 -11.62 -7.84
C PRO A 18 11.72 -11.78 -9.36
N ALA A 19 12.26 -12.89 -9.87
CA ALA A 19 12.30 -13.18 -11.31
C ALA A 19 10.91 -13.36 -11.95
N ILE A 20 9.86 -13.61 -11.15
CA ILE A 20 8.47 -13.77 -11.59
C ILE A 20 7.64 -12.57 -11.13
N ALA A 21 7.76 -12.18 -9.87
CA ALA A 21 6.92 -11.16 -9.24
C ALA A 21 7.44 -9.72 -9.43
N GLY A 22 8.69 -9.52 -9.85
CA GLY A 22 9.34 -8.22 -9.90
C GLY A 22 9.82 -7.68 -8.54
N GLY A 23 9.50 -8.36 -7.45
CA GLY A 23 9.84 -7.98 -6.08
C GLY A 23 9.37 -9.01 -5.06
N GLY A 24 9.22 -8.57 -3.81
CA GLY A 24 8.65 -9.36 -2.70
C GLY A 24 7.21 -8.98 -2.38
N LEU A 25 6.81 -9.19 -1.13
CA LEU A 25 5.46 -8.82 -0.67
C LEU A 25 5.23 -7.30 -0.66
N PHE A 26 6.30 -6.50 -0.72
CA PHE A 26 6.19 -5.05 -0.84
C PHE A 26 5.54 -4.66 -2.17
N VAL A 27 5.95 -5.26 -3.30
CA VAL A 27 5.32 -4.97 -4.60
C VAL A 27 3.86 -5.43 -4.68
N ASP A 28 3.52 -6.53 -4.00
CA ASP A 28 2.16 -7.08 -3.93
C ASP A 28 1.22 -6.20 -3.08
N LEU A 29 1.71 -5.59 -1.99
CA LEU A 29 0.84 -4.95 -1.00
C LEU A 29 0.97 -3.42 -0.95
N ALA A 30 2.17 -2.86 -1.06
CA ALA A 30 2.37 -1.43 -0.92
C ALA A 30 1.83 -0.64 -2.13
N SER A 31 1.76 -1.27 -3.31
CA SER A 31 1.18 -0.68 -4.51
C SER A 31 -0.28 -0.24 -4.28
N HIS A 32 -1.09 -1.05 -3.60
CA HIS A 32 -2.46 -0.68 -3.24
C HIS A 32 -2.51 0.55 -2.32
N THR A 33 -1.67 0.60 -1.29
CA THR A 33 -1.62 1.73 -0.36
C THR A 33 -1.15 3.00 -1.06
N PHE A 34 -0.12 2.92 -1.91
CA PHE A 34 0.38 4.08 -2.66
C PHE A 34 -0.62 4.57 -3.70
N ASP A 35 -1.28 3.68 -4.45
CA ASP A 35 -2.30 4.08 -5.45
C ASP A 35 -3.50 4.76 -4.78
N TYR A 36 -3.95 4.24 -3.63
CA TYR A 36 -5.01 4.88 -2.85
C TYR A 36 -4.59 6.27 -2.33
N LEU A 37 -3.37 6.40 -1.81
CA LEU A 37 -2.87 7.68 -1.33
C LEU A 37 -2.64 8.68 -2.48
N ASP A 38 -2.18 8.24 -3.65
CA ASP A 38 -2.08 9.06 -4.86
C ASP A 38 -3.47 9.59 -5.28
N TYR A 39 -4.48 8.72 -5.30
CA TYR A 39 -5.86 9.12 -5.56
C TYR A 39 -6.38 10.14 -4.55
N PHE A 40 -6.12 9.94 -3.25
CA PHE A 40 -6.70 10.76 -2.19
C PHE A 40 -5.93 12.07 -1.92
N LEU A 41 -4.60 12.06 -2.00
CA LEU A 41 -3.71 13.17 -1.65
C LEU A 41 -3.04 13.82 -2.87
N GLY A 42 -3.29 13.29 -4.07
CA GLY A 42 -2.61 13.68 -5.29
C GLY A 42 -1.28 12.95 -5.49
N PRO A 43 -0.58 13.18 -6.61
CA PRO A 43 0.61 12.40 -6.97
C PRO A 43 1.77 12.48 -5.99
N VAL A 44 2.49 11.38 -5.80
CA VAL A 44 3.83 11.41 -5.15
C VAL A 44 4.83 12.05 -6.12
N VAL A 45 5.54 13.07 -5.66
CA VAL A 45 6.52 13.84 -6.47
C VAL A 45 7.96 13.66 -6.01
N GLN A 46 8.17 13.20 -4.79
CA GLN A 46 9.49 12.88 -4.23
C GLN A 46 9.37 11.65 -3.35
N VAL A 47 10.34 10.76 -3.44
CA VAL A 47 10.41 9.55 -2.61
C VAL A 47 11.87 9.14 -2.42
N GLU A 48 12.21 8.75 -1.20
CA GLU A 48 13.51 8.18 -0.84
C GLU A 48 13.28 7.05 0.17
N GLY A 49 14.16 6.04 0.16
CA GLY A 49 14.03 4.93 1.08
C GLY A 49 15.14 3.91 1.02
N HIS A 50 14.97 2.86 1.80
CA HIS A 50 15.89 1.74 1.89
C HIS A 50 15.10 0.43 1.93
N ALA A 51 15.47 -0.49 1.04
CA ALA A 51 14.96 -1.85 1.00
C ALA A 51 16.05 -2.83 1.44
N ALA A 52 15.64 -3.84 2.21
CA ALA A 52 16.51 -4.86 2.74
C ALA A 52 15.79 -6.21 2.83
N ASN A 53 16.59 -7.26 2.98
CA ASN A 53 16.13 -8.60 3.35
C ASN A 53 16.81 -8.97 4.67
N VAL A 54 16.03 -8.90 5.74
CA VAL A 54 16.51 -9.03 7.12
C VAL A 54 16.35 -10.46 7.61
N ALA A 55 15.30 -11.18 7.20
CA ALA A 55 15.01 -12.54 7.65
C ALA A 55 15.76 -13.62 6.85
N GLY A 56 16.09 -13.36 5.58
CA GLY A 56 16.83 -14.28 4.72
C GLY A 56 16.02 -15.52 4.29
N HIS A 57 14.69 -15.46 4.30
CA HIS A 57 13.82 -16.60 3.94
C HIS A 57 13.65 -16.82 2.44
N TYR A 58 13.88 -15.80 1.63
CA TYR A 58 13.75 -15.78 0.17
C TYR A 58 14.69 -14.73 -0.42
N ALA A 59 14.73 -14.56 -1.75
CA ALA A 59 15.64 -13.61 -2.40
C ALA A 59 15.09 -12.17 -2.47
N ALA A 60 13.77 -12.01 -2.45
CA ALA A 60 13.13 -10.68 -2.47
C ALA A 60 13.38 -9.88 -1.18
N GLU A 61 13.15 -8.56 -1.24
CA GLU A 61 13.09 -7.70 -0.07
C GLU A 61 11.97 -8.11 0.89
N ASP A 62 12.21 -8.00 2.19
CA ASP A 62 11.22 -8.24 3.24
C ASP A 62 10.98 -7.00 4.10
N THR A 63 11.81 -5.97 3.96
CA THR A 63 11.75 -4.75 4.76
C THR A 63 12.01 -3.55 3.88
N VAL A 64 11.07 -2.62 3.81
CA VAL A 64 11.20 -1.34 3.10
C VAL A 64 10.80 -0.21 4.03
N VAL A 65 11.70 0.75 4.21
CA VAL A 65 11.46 2.03 4.91
C VAL A 65 11.56 3.19 3.91
N CYS A 66 10.69 4.18 4.04
CA CYS A 66 10.73 5.33 3.13
C CYS A 66 10.17 6.62 3.73
N SER A 67 10.51 7.74 3.09
CA SER A 67 9.83 9.02 3.18
C SER A 67 9.42 9.49 1.79
N PHE A 68 8.34 10.24 1.69
CA PHE A 68 7.81 10.74 0.42
C PHE A 68 7.04 12.05 0.59
N ALA A 69 6.88 12.79 -0.50
CA ALA A 69 6.09 14.01 -0.56
C ALA A 69 5.10 13.98 -1.74
N PHE A 70 3.88 14.44 -1.48
CA PHE A 70 2.82 14.56 -2.46
C PHE A 70 2.82 15.96 -3.11
N ALA A 71 2.31 16.06 -4.33
CA ALA A 71 2.13 17.32 -5.04
C ALA A 71 1.24 18.32 -4.28
N SER A 72 0.34 17.81 -3.42
CA SER A 72 -0.49 18.61 -2.51
C SER A 72 0.28 19.26 -1.37
N GLY A 73 1.55 18.91 -1.16
CA GLY A 73 2.37 19.38 -0.03
C GLY A 73 2.24 18.51 1.22
N VAL A 74 1.54 17.38 1.17
CA VAL A 74 1.53 16.39 2.26
C VAL A 74 2.84 15.61 2.26
N HIS A 75 3.38 15.33 3.46
CA HIS A 75 4.60 14.53 3.64
C HIS A 75 4.23 13.22 4.34
N GLY A 76 4.93 12.14 3.99
CA GLY A 76 4.68 10.82 4.54
C GLY A 76 5.95 10.05 4.86
N VAL A 77 5.79 9.06 5.72
CA VAL A 77 6.78 8.01 6.00
C VAL A 77 6.07 6.67 5.94
N GLY A 78 6.79 5.63 5.51
CA GLY A 78 6.25 4.29 5.36
C GLY A 78 7.21 3.22 5.85
N LEU A 79 6.65 2.13 6.35
CA LEU A 79 7.38 0.92 6.74
C LEU A 79 6.56 -0.32 6.39
N TRP A 80 7.07 -1.10 5.45
CA TRP A 80 6.61 -2.45 5.17
C TRP A 80 7.66 -3.42 5.68
N ASN A 81 7.29 -4.22 6.67
CA ASN A 81 8.17 -5.23 7.26
C ASN A 81 7.42 -6.56 7.31
N PHE A 82 7.89 -7.51 6.52
CA PHE A 82 7.38 -8.88 6.38
C PHE A 82 8.15 -9.89 7.24
N ALA A 83 9.17 -9.41 7.96
CA ALA A 83 9.94 -10.11 8.97
C ALA A 83 9.55 -9.70 10.40
N SER A 84 8.41 -9.01 10.57
CA SER A 84 8.00 -8.47 11.87
C SER A 84 7.53 -9.57 12.83
N TYR A 85 7.54 -9.28 14.13
CA TYR A 85 7.02 -10.21 15.15
C TYR A 85 5.51 -10.43 15.03
N GLY A 86 4.76 -9.34 14.84
CA GLY A 86 3.30 -9.35 14.74
C GLY A 86 2.80 -8.70 13.46
N ASP A 87 1.49 -8.85 13.24
CA ASP A 87 0.79 -8.28 12.11
C ASP A 87 0.19 -6.92 12.51
N LEU A 88 0.36 -5.93 11.63
CA LEU A 88 -0.22 -4.61 11.77
C LEU A 88 -0.35 -3.98 10.38
N ASP A 89 -1.57 -3.61 10.03
CA ASP A 89 -1.90 -2.81 8.86
C ASP A 89 -2.55 -1.52 9.34
N GLN A 90 -1.84 -0.41 9.15
CA GLN A 90 -2.26 0.88 9.68
C GLN A 90 -1.70 2.00 8.82
N THR A 91 -2.59 2.88 8.37
CA THR A 91 -2.29 4.15 7.72
C THR A 91 -2.89 5.27 8.54
N GLU A 92 -2.15 6.37 8.71
CA GLU A 92 -2.62 7.55 9.44
C GLU A 92 -2.47 8.80 8.58
N ILE A 93 -3.55 9.56 8.46
CA ILE A 93 -3.56 10.89 7.86
C ILE A 93 -3.75 11.91 8.98
N ILE A 94 -2.73 12.71 9.25
CA ILE A 94 -2.69 13.64 10.38
C ILE A 94 -2.89 15.07 9.86
N GLY A 95 -3.97 15.71 10.30
CA GLY A 95 -4.28 17.10 10.01
C GLY A 95 -4.19 17.99 11.25
N THR A 96 -4.47 19.27 11.08
CA THR A 96 -4.37 20.27 12.16
C THR A 96 -5.47 20.15 13.22
N LYS A 97 -6.54 19.39 12.95
CA LYS A 97 -7.72 19.24 13.83
C LYS A 97 -7.92 17.82 14.35
N GLY A 98 -7.06 16.89 13.96
CA GLY A 98 -7.22 15.48 14.28
C GLY A 98 -6.49 14.58 13.29
N LYS A 99 -6.70 13.28 13.44
CA LYS A 99 -6.16 12.26 12.54
C LYS A 99 -7.22 11.24 12.16
N VAL A 100 -7.09 10.70 10.94
CA VAL A 100 -7.82 9.54 10.47
C VAL A 100 -6.87 8.35 10.47
N THR A 101 -7.27 7.24 11.08
CA THR A 101 -6.52 5.97 11.11
C THR A 101 -7.36 4.89 10.45
N PHE A 102 -6.78 4.13 9.53
CA PHE A 102 -7.46 3.03 8.83
C PHE A 102 -6.48 1.93 8.44
N SER A 103 -7.01 0.78 8.05
CA SER A 103 -6.27 -0.39 7.55
C SER A 103 -6.48 -0.52 6.04
N SER A 104 -5.45 -0.87 5.27
CA SER A 104 -5.60 -1.03 3.81
C SER A 104 -6.28 -2.36 3.44
N PHE A 105 -6.05 -3.39 4.24
CA PHE A 105 -6.46 -4.78 3.98
C PHE A 105 -7.20 -5.42 5.15
N GLY A 106 -7.16 -4.81 6.34
CA GLY A 106 -7.91 -5.28 7.50
C GLY A 106 -9.36 -4.80 7.49
N THR A 107 -10.11 -5.25 8.50
CA THR A 107 -11.54 -4.95 8.67
C THR A 107 -11.80 -4.07 9.89
N GLU A 108 -10.74 -3.48 10.45
CA GLU A 108 -10.86 -2.55 11.56
C GLU A 108 -11.65 -1.31 11.12
N PRO A 109 -12.49 -0.72 12.00
CA PRO A 109 -13.17 0.53 11.71
C PRO A 109 -12.19 1.64 11.33
N ILE A 110 -12.64 2.54 10.45
CA ILE A 110 -11.93 3.80 10.24
C ILE A 110 -12.12 4.65 11.50
N CYS A 111 -11.05 5.16 12.07
CA CYS A 111 -11.09 5.92 13.32
C CYS A 111 -10.75 7.39 13.07
N LEU A 112 -11.65 8.31 13.42
CA LEU A 112 -11.38 9.74 13.49
C LEU A 112 -11.07 10.12 14.94
N THR A 113 -9.86 10.60 15.20
CA THR A 113 -9.44 11.12 16.50
C THR A 113 -9.34 12.64 16.45
N THR A 114 -10.05 13.33 17.33
CA THR A 114 -10.03 14.79 17.48
C THR A 114 -9.86 15.19 18.96
N ALA A 115 -9.88 16.49 19.26
CA ALA A 115 -9.91 16.97 20.64
C ALA A 115 -11.15 16.51 21.43
N ASP A 116 -12.25 16.22 20.74
CA ASP A 116 -13.51 15.80 21.35
C ASP A 116 -13.58 14.28 21.63
N GLY A 117 -12.58 13.52 21.16
CA GLY A 117 -12.49 12.07 21.35
C GLY A 117 -12.33 11.30 20.04
N ILE A 118 -12.64 10.00 20.11
CA ILE A 118 -12.52 9.04 18.99
C ILE A 118 -13.93 8.71 18.48
N THR A 119 -14.11 8.80 17.16
CA THR A 119 -15.31 8.33 16.45
C THR A 119 -14.92 7.20 15.52
N GLU A 120 -15.60 6.06 15.62
CA GLU A 120 -15.39 4.91 14.75
C GLU A 120 -16.45 4.88 13.64
N PHE A 121 -15.99 4.61 12.42
CA PHE A 121 -16.83 4.39 11.24
C PHE A 121 -16.69 2.92 10.85
N PRO A 122 -17.63 2.07 11.29
CA PRO A 122 -17.64 0.67 10.87
C PRO A 122 -18.09 0.60 9.41
N GLU A 123 -17.18 0.26 8.51
CA GLU A 123 -17.51 0.00 7.11
C GLU A 123 -17.62 -1.52 6.92
N PRO A 124 -18.83 -2.07 6.74
CA PRO A 124 -18.98 -3.50 6.55
C PRO A 124 -18.37 -3.90 5.22
N THR A 125 -17.66 -5.04 5.19
CA THR A 125 -17.17 -5.60 3.94
C THR A 125 -18.35 -5.82 2.99
N PRO A 126 -18.35 -5.20 1.80
CA PRO A 126 -19.43 -5.41 0.84
C PRO A 126 -19.44 -6.87 0.37
N ALA A 127 -20.60 -7.37 -0.05
CA ALA A 127 -20.74 -8.74 -0.55
C ALA A 127 -19.78 -9.03 -1.73
N HIS A 128 -19.47 -8.00 -2.53
CA HIS A 128 -18.56 -8.06 -3.66
C HIS A 128 -17.56 -6.91 -3.59
N VAL A 129 -16.39 -7.15 -2.97
CA VAL A 129 -15.34 -6.14 -2.72
C VAL A 129 -14.89 -5.43 -4.00
N GLN A 130 -14.73 -6.16 -5.10
CA GLN A 130 -14.22 -5.62 -6.35
C GLN A 130 -15.32 -4.98 -7.23
N GLN A 131 -16.60 -5.25 -6.97
CA GLN A 131 -17.69 -4.82 -7.84
C GLN A 131 -17.71 -3.29 -8.04
N PRO A 132 -17.54 -2.43 -7.01
CA PRO A 132 -17.56 -0.98 -7.22
C PRO A 132 -16.51 -0.51 -8.22
N LEU A 133 -15.27 -0.99 -8.12
CA LEU A 133 -14.20 -0.64 -9.07
C LEU A 133 -14.47 -1.20 -10.48
N ILE A 134 -14.93 -2.45 -10.57
CA ILE A 134 -15.27 -3.03 -11.87
C ILE A 134 -16.40 -2.22 -12.53
N GLN A 135 -17.37 -1.75 -11.75
CA GLN A 135 -18.47 -0.95 -12.25
C GLN A 135 -17.96 0.39 -12.84
N THR A 136 -17.00 1.07 -12.19
CA THR A 136 -16.45 2.32 -12.76
C THR A 136 -15.76 2.10 -14.11
N ILE A 137 -15.10 0.95 -14.29
CA ILE A 137 -14.49 0.58 -15.58
C ILE A 137 -15.58 0.33 -16.64
N VAL A 138 -16.63 -0.44 -16.28
CA VAL A 138 -17.74 -0.73 -17.19
C VAL A 138 -18.48 0.54 -17.59
N ASP A 139 -18.71 1.45 -16.65
CA ASP A 139 -19.41 2.71 -16.90
C ASP A 139 -18.61 3.60 -17.86
N GLU A 140 -17.31 3.79 -17.61
CA GLU A 140 -16.44 4.58 -18.50
C GLU A 140 -16.40 4.00 -19.92
N LEU A 141 -16.28 2.66 -20.07
CA LEU A 141 -16.32 2.00 -21.38
C LEU A 141 -17.66 2.18 -22.12
N ASN A 142 -18.74 2.43 -21.39
CA ASN A 142 -20.06 2.76 -21.95
C ASN A 142 -20.28 4.27 -22.11
N GLY A 143 -19.26 5.10 -21.88
CA GLY A 143 -19.34 6.56 -21.98
C GLY A 143 -20.07 7.22 -20.81
N GLN A 144 -20.10 6.58 -19.64
CA GLN A 144 -20.74 7.07 -18.42
C GLN A 144 -19.70 7.26 -17.32
N GLY A 145 -19.40 8.51 -16.95
CA GLY A 145 -18.41 8.78 -15.90
C GLY A 145 -16.97 8.43 -16.30
N GLU A 146 -16.08 8.38 -15.30
CA GLU A 146 -14.65 8.14 -15.46
C GLU A 146 -14.17 7.16 -14.38
N CYS A 147 -13.30 6.22 -14.73
CA CYS A 147 -12.64 5.33 -13.79
C CYS A 147 -11.46 6.04 -13.13
N PRO A 148 -11.41 6.11 -11.79
CA PRO A 148 -10.29 6.76 -11.09
C PRO A 148 -8.98 5.96 -11.17
N SER A 149 -9.06 4.64 -11.44
CA SER A 149 -7.90 3.76 -11.55
C SER A 149 -7.53 3.57 -13.01
N THR A 150 -6.48 4.27 -13.45
CA THR A 150 -6.04 4.32 -14.86
C THR A 150 -4.63 3.77 -15.02
N GLY A 151 -4.21 3.56 -16.27
CA GLY A 151 -2.81 3.21 -16.56
C GLY A 151 -1.83 4.30 -16.10
N GLU A 152 -2.26 5.56 -16.06
CA GLU A 152 -1.43 6.67 -15.57
C GLU A 152 -1.25 6.62 -14.05
N SER A 153 -2.32 6.37 -13.27
CA SER A 153 -2.19 6.22 -11.81
C SER A 153 -1.33 5.01 -11.46
N ALA A 154 -1.53 3.89 -12.15
CA ALA A 154 -0.71 2.69 -12.00
C ALA A 154 0.77 2.95 -12.31
N ALA A 155 1.08 3.70 -13.38
CA ALA A 155 2.45 4.06 -13.73
C ALA A 155 3.11 4.97 -12.69
N ARG A 156 2.37 5.91 -12.10
CA ARG A 156 2.88 6.74 -10.98
C ARG A 156 3.18 5.90 -9.76
N THR A 157 2.27 5.00 -9.38
CA THR A 157 2.48 4.05 -8.28
C THR A 157 3.72 3.20 -8.52
N ASN A 158 3.87 2.60 -9.71
CA ASN A 158 5.06 1.80 -10.04
C ASN A 158 6.35 2.62 -10.00
N TRP A 159 6.33 3.87 -10.46
CA TRP A 159 7.50 4.74 -10.35
C TRP A 159 7.97 4.90 -8.91
N VAL A 160 7.06 5.09 -7.94
CA VAL A 160 7.39 5.17 -6.51
C VAL A 160 8.06 3.87 -6.04
N MET A 161 7.49 2.72 -6.41
CA MET A 161 8.00 1.41 -6.03
C MET A 161 9.40 1.16 -6.60
N ASP A 162 9.63 1.49 -7.87
CA ASP A 162 10.93 1.35 -8.54
C ASP A 162 12.00 2.21 -7.88
N GLN A 163 11.68 3.47 -7.52
CA GLN A 163 12.62 4.33 -6.80
C GLN A 163 13.03 3.73 -5.44
N LEU A 164 12.09 3.15 -4.71
CA LEU A 164 12.33 2.58 -3.38
C LEU A 164 13.15 1.28 -3.42
N LEU A 165 12.99 0.50 -4.49
CA LEU A 165 13.65 -0.78 -4.66
C LEU A 165 14.98 -0.69 -5.42
N GLN A 166 15.27 0.46 -6.05
CA GLN A 166 16.44 0.65 -6.90
C GLN A 166 17.75 0.23 -6.22
N GLY A 167 17.95 0.57 -4.95
CA GLY A 167 19.18 0.24 -4.22
C GLY A 167 19.33 -1.25 -3.85
N TYR A 168 18.24 -2.03 -3.86
CA TYR A 168 18.28 -3.45 -3.49
C TYR A 168 18.53 -4.37 -4.69
N TYR A 169 18.04 -3.99 -5.87
CA TYR A 169 18.11 -4.80 -7.10
C TYR A 169 19.21 -4.40 -8.08
N GLN A 170 20.15 -3.56 -7.65
CA GLN A 170 21.34 -3.17 -8.42
C GLN A 170 22.46 -4.21 -8.39
#